data_AF-A0A0C9SXY9-F1
#
_entry.id   AF-A0A0C9SXY9-F1
#
_cell.length_a   1.000
_cell.length_b   1.000
_cell.length_c   1.000
_cell.angle_alpha   90.00
_cell.angle_beta   90.00
_cell.angle_gamma   90.00
#
_symmetry.space_group_name_H-M   'P 1'
#
loop_
_entity.id
_entity.type
_entity.pdbx_description
1 polymer ?
#
loop_
_entity_poly.entity_id
_entity_poly.type
_entity_poly.pdbx_seq_one_letter_code
_entity_poly.pdbx_strand_id
1 'polypeptide(L)'
;KWVDPDSTFIPPSITAWQLALRAVDRSPERLEPNRPRYNGYHFPEPALFVATRNTGLYLLNWLASRQAWLAKVTTANGGAEVMGSPQMWRSFLGAKHNDLASADTFTARCRQQTLELFGVNMHQAPDTVYWGEVQIMTNDMDSPQTQTAMREVVWDVFEHSFRFELRALDRLACPGEWEADSEAREALVANVFGGNFMVGRMPTQNEGLAAEEYPDRVTALEALRQLMAGWKNAPATITEYVLHPDDPAADHPQTYLGMEEAVSKFYCQTFYNWYAR
;
A
#
# COMPACT_ATOMS: atom_id res chain seq x y z
N LYS A 1 -10.64 8.94 -11.20
CA LYS A 1 -9.66 8.95 -12.32
C LYS A 1 -8.37 8.42 -11.71
N TRP A 2 -7.88 7.26 -12.17
CA TRP A 2 -6.71 6.55 -11.62
C TRP A 2 -5.41 7.19 -12.09
N VAL A 3 -5.22 8.47 -11.77
CA VAL A 3 -4.03 9.21 -12.16
C VAL A 3 -3.55 9.92 -10.91
N ASP A 4 -2.39 9.49 -10.44
CA ASP A 4 -1.70 10.16 -9.35
C ASP A 4 -1.38 11.61 -9.74
N PRO A 5 -1.39 12.53 -8.76
CA PRO A 5 -0.99 13.90 -9.00
C PRO A 5 0.47 13.96 -9.46
N ASP A 6 0.77 14.85 -10.40
CA ASP A 6 2.13 15.12 -10.83
C ASP A 6 2.91 15.77 -9.68
N SER A 7 3.88 15.05 -9.11
CA SER A 7 4.59 15.44 -7.90
C SER A 7 5.95 14.74 -7.81
N THR A 8 6.98 15.49 -7.44
CA THR A 8 8.34 14.96 -7.18
C THR A 8 8.44 14.14 -5.89
N PHE A 9 7.37 14.09 -5.09
CA PHE A 9 7.27 13.26 -3.89
C PHE A 9 6.67 11.87 -4.16
N ILE A 10 6.00 11.68 -5.30
CA ILE A 10 5.42 10.39 -5.67
C ILE A 10 6.48 9.59 -6.47
N PRO A 11 6.74 8.33 -6.10
CA PRO A 11 7.60 7.45 -6.89
C PRO A 11 7.09 7.29 -8.33
N PRO A 12 7.98 7.08 -9.31
CA PRO A 12 7.55 6.83 -10.68
C PRO A 12 6.70 5.56 -10.75
N SER A 13 5.71 5.58 -11.64
CA SER A 13 4.82 4.45 -11.85
C SER A 13 5.47 3.34 -12.68
N ILE A 14 5.16 2.09 -12.37
CA ILE A 14 5.60 0.94 -13.17
C ILE A 14 4.72 0.81 -14.42
N THR A 15 5.32 0.89 -15.60
CA THR A 15 4.60 0.93 -16.89
C THR A 15 3.66 -0.26 -17.09
N ALA A 16 4.12 -1.49 -16.82
CA ALA A 16 3.30 -2.70 -16.98
C ALA A 16 2.02 -2.64 -16.12
N TRP A 17 2.16 -2.19 -14.88
CA TRP A 17 1.05 -2.03 -13.93
C TRP A 17 0.07 -0.93 -14.35
N GLN A 18 0.58 0.20 -14.86
CA GLN A 18 -0.29 1.25 -15.40
C GLN A 18 -1.11 0.75 -16.59
N LEU A 19 -0.49 0.00 -17.51
CA LEU A 19 -1.18 -0.58 -18.66
C LEU A 19 -2.22 -1.62 -18.21
N ALA A 20 -1.87 -2.47 -17.25
CA ALA A 20 -2.78 -3.44 -16.66
C ALA A 20 -4.01 -2.77 -16.01
N LEU A 21 -3.82 -1.75 -15.18
CA LEU A 21 -4.90 -0.98 -14.54
C LEU A 21 -5.85 -0.33 -15.56
N ARG A 22 -5.33 0.14 -16.69
CA ARG A 22 -6.14 0.71 -17.78
C ARG A 22 -6.93 -0.34 -18.54
N ALA A 23 -6.41 -1.57 -18.60
CA ALA A 23 -6.99 -2.68 -19.35
C ALA A 23 -8.00 -3.51 -18.55
N VAL A 24 -8.22 -3.22 -17.26
CA VAL A 24 -9.19 -3.92 -16.41
C VAL A 24 -10.58 -3.87 -17.03
N ASP A 25 -11.18 -5.05 -17.21
CA ASP A 25 -12.59 -5.19 -17.57
C ASP A 25 -13.47 -4.88 -16.37
N ARG A 26 -14.30 -3.84 -16.52
CA ARG A 26 -15.17 -3.29 -15.47
C ARG A 26 -16.62 -3.77 -15.57
N SER A 27 -16.87 -4.77 -16.40
CA SER A 27 -18.21 -5.32 -16.58
C SER A 27 -18.69 -5.95 -15.26
N PRO A 28 -19.94 -5.70 -14.80
CA PRO A 28 -20.45 -6.21 -13.52
C PRO A 28 -20.35 -7.72 -13.35
N GLU A 29 -20.36 -8.47 -14.46
CA GLU A 29 -20.24 -9.93 -14.53
C GLU A 29 -18.87 -10.43 -14.08
N ARG A 30 -17.85 -9.57 -14.05
CA ARG A 30 -16.51 -9.89 -13.55
C ARG A 30 -16.42 -9.86 -12.03
N LEU A 31 -17.38 -9.23 -11.35
CA LEU A 31 -17.33 -9.05 -9.90
C LEU A 31 -17.60 -10.36 -9.17
N GLU A 32 -16.81 -10.62 -8.12
CA GLU A 32 -17.02 -11.80 -7.28
C GLU A 32 -18.28 -11.60 -6.39
N PRO A 33 -19.09 -12.65 -6.21
CA PRO A 33 -20.38 -12.56 -5.52
C PRO A 33 -20.24 -12.29 -4.03
N ASN A 34 -19.16 -12.77 -3.41
CA ASN A 34 -18.92 -12.67 -1.96
C ASN A 34 -18.01 -11.50 -1.58
N ARG A 35 -17.97 -10.45 -2.41
CA ARG A 35 -17.09 -9.30 -2.18
C ARG A 35 -17.35 -8.59 -0.85
N PRO A 36 -16.31 -8.03 -0.21
CA PRO A 36 -16.48 -7.20 0.98
C PRO A 36 -17.47 -6.04 0.73
N ARG A 37 -18.34 -5.77 1.70
CA ARG A 37 -19.27 -4.62 1.65
C ARG A 37 -18.59 -3.30 1.97
N TYR A 38 -17.50 -3.35 2.73
CA TYR A 38 -16.73 -2.17 3.14
C TYR A 38 -15.32 -2.26 2.55
N ASN A 39 -14.99 -1.32 1.67
CA ASN A 39 -13.70 -1.23 0.99
C ASN A 39 -12.93 -0.02 1.53
N GLY A 40 -12.63 -0.05 2.82
CA GLY A 40 -11.75 0.94 3.44
C GLY A 40 -10.29 0.75 3.00
N TYR A 41 -9.40 1.49 3.65
CA TYR A 41 -7.96 1.41 3.43
C TYR A 41 -7.25 1.28 4.77
N HIS A 42 -6.31 0.34 4.86
CA HIS A 42 -5.41 0.20 6.02
C HIS A 42 -4.43 1.36 6.13
N PHE A 43 -4.16 2.07 5.05
CA PHE A 43 -3.23 3.19 5.00
C PHE A 43 -3.88 4.36 4.27
N PRO A 44 -3.46 5.60 4.56
CA PRO A 44 -3.95 6.74 3.81
C PRO A 44 -3.51 6.66 2.36
N GLU A 45 -4.36 7.11 1.44
CA GLU A 45 -4.00 7.23 0.02
C GLU A 45 -2.80 8.20 -0.12
N PRO A 46 -1.68 7.80 -0.78
CA PRO A 46 -0.47 8.62 -0.87
C PRO A 46 -0.71 10.02 -1.47
N ALA A 47 -1.66 10.13 -2.41
CA ALA A 47 -2.05 11.41 -3.00
C ALA A 47 -2.54 12.45 -1.96
N LEU A 48 -3.03 12.02 -0.79
CA LEU A 48 -3.46 12.92 0.29
C LEU A 48 -2.33 13.79 0.83
N PHE A 49 -1.11 13.28 0.83
CA PHE A 49 0.07 14.00 1.34
C PHE A 49 0.52 15.10 0.39
N VAL A 50 0.35 14.90 -0.93
CA VAL A 50 0.89 15.80 -1.95
C VAL A 50 -0.14 16.75 -2.56
N ALA A 51 -1.42 16.36 -2.60
CA ALA A 51 -2.49 17.19 -3.17
C ALA A 51 -3.02 18.26 -2.21
N THR A 52 -2.64 18.20 -0.94
CA THR A 52 -3.07 19.14 0.11
C THR A 52 -2.23 20.41 0.11
N ARG A 53 -2.83 21.54 0.52
CA ARG A 53 -2.08 22.78 0.81
C ARG A 53 -1.41 22.77 2.19
N ASN A 54 -1.76 21.80 3.03
CA ASN A 54 -1.28 21.68 4.41
C ASN A 54 -0.37 20.44 4.56
N THR A 55 0.59 20.28 3.66
CA THR A 55 1.47 19.10 3.59
C THR A 55 2.18 18.81 4.91
N GLY A 56 2.74 19.83 5.56
CA GLY A 56 3.41 19.68 6.85
C GLY A 56 2.49 19.13 7.95
N LEU A 57 1.23 19.55 8.00
CA LEU A 57 0.26 19.04 8.98
C LEU A 57 -0.08 17.56 8.74
N TYR A 58 -0.28 17.19 7.48
CA TYR A 58 -0.57 15.79 7.10
C TYR A 58 0.61 14.88 7.45
N LEU A 59 1.83 15.34 7.13
CA LEU A 59 3.06 14.64 7.43
C LEU A 59 3.24 14.44 8.94
N LEU A 60 3.07 15.51 9.74
CA LEU A 60 3.21 15.45 11.20
C LEU A 60 2.20 14.50 11.85
N ASN A 61 0.92 14.65 11.51
CA ASN A 61 -0.14 13.81 12.07
C ASN A 61 0.07 12.34 11.71
N TRP A 62 0.54 12.04 10.49
CA TRP A 62 0.92 10.68 10.11
C TRP A 62 2.10 10.19 10.93
N LEU A 63 3.22 10.92 10.94
CA LEU A 63 4.45 10.48 11.60
C LEU A 63 4.28 10.26 13.11
N ALA A 64 3.55 11.14 13.78
CA ALA A 64 3.32 11.01 15.21
C ALA A 64 2.34 9.87 15.56
N SER A 65 1.59 9.33 14.61
CA SER A 65 0.68 8.19 14.82
C SER A 65 1.15 6.89 14.21
N ARG A 66 2.09 6.94 13.25
CA ARG A 66 2.50 5.82 12.41
C ARG A 66 2.87 4.58 13.20
N GLN A 67 3.70 4.71 14.23
CA GLN A 67 4.15 3.54 15.01
C GLN A 67 2.99 2.84 15.74
N ALA A 68 2.11 3.62 16.37
CA ALA A 68 0.91 3.09 17.02
C ALA A 68 -0.05 2.45 15.99
N TRP A 69 -0.17 3.06 14.81
CA TRP A 69 -0.98 2.52 13.73
C TRP A 69 -0.43 1.19 13.21
N LEU A 70 0.88 1.09 12.93
CA LEU A 70 1.54 -0.14 12.51
C LEU A 70 1.35 -1.25 13.53
N ALA A 71 1.56 -0.96 14.82
CA ALA A 71 1.30 -1.92 15.90
C ALA A 71 -0.16 -2.39 15.90
N LYS A 72 -1.12 -1.49 15.68
CA LYS A 72 -2.55 -1.82 15.62
C LYS A 72 -2.89 -2.73 14.43
N VAL A 73 -2.46 -2.38 13.21
CA VAL A 73 -2.82 -3.15 12.00
C VAL A 73 -2.13 -4.52 11.93
N THR A 74 -1.00 -4.69 12.64
CA THR A 74 -0.28 -5.97 12.73
C THR A 74 -0.82 -6.89 13.83
N THR A 75 -1.30 -6.35 14.95
CA THR A 75 -1.81 -7.15 16.09
C THR A 75 -3.29 -7.51 15.98
N ALA A 76 -4.10 -6.72 15.29
CA ALA A 76 -5.54 -6.95 15.16
C ALA A 76 -5.83 -8.13 14.21
N ASN A 77 -5.78 -9.39 14.68
CA ASN A 77 -6.19 -10.61 13.97
C ASN A 77 -6.07 -10.55 12.43
N GLY A 78 -4.88 -10.21 11.96
CA GLY A 78 -4.57 -10.10 10.53
C GLY A 78 -5.15 -8.88 9.81
N GLY A 79 -5.23 -7.72 10.45
CA GLY A 79 -5.54 -6.41 9.85
C GLY A 79 -6.99 -6.22 9.37
N ALA A 80 -7.83 -7.26 9.37
CA ALA A 80 -9.15 -7.22 8.74
C ALA A 80 -10.13 -6.23 9.39
N GLU A 81 -9.94 -5.88 10.67
CA GLU A 81 -10.91 -5.09 11.44
C GLU A 81 -10.66 -3.57 11.43
N VAL A 82 -9.49 -3.12 10.97
CA VAL A 82 -9.08 -1.72 11.13
C VAL A 82 -8.81 -1.08 9.77
N MET A 83 -9.84 -0.51 9.16
CA MET A 83 -9.75 0.19 7.87
C MET A 83 -10.48 1.54 7.90
N GLY A 84 -9.80 2.60 7.45
CA GLY A 84 -10.36 3.95 7.34
C GLY A 84 -10.95 4.20 5.96
N SER A 85 -12.07 4.92 5.87
CA SER A 85 -12.54 5.47 4.59
C SER A 85 -11.62 6.62 4.13
N PRO A 86 -11.60 6.98 2.84
CA PRO A 86 -10.84 8.15 2.37
C PRO A 86 -11.14 9.43 3.14
N GLN A 87 -12.40 9.63 3.55
CA GLN A 87 -12.80 10.80 4.33
C GLN A 87 -12.29 10.76 5.77
N MET A 88 -12.25 9.58 6.41
CA MET A 88 -11.67 9.41 7.74
C MET A 88 -10.17 9.72 7.73
N TRP A 89 -9.45 9.24 6.72
CA TRP A 89 -8.03 9.54 6.54
C TRP A 89 -7.77 11.04 6.35
N ARG A 90 -8.53 11.72 5.48
CA ARG A 90 -8.43 13.18 5.31
C ARG A 90 -8.70 13.94 6.60
N SER A 91 -9.72 13.52 7.33
CA SER A 91 -10.12 14.18 8.58
C SER A 91 -9.10 13.97 9.69
N PHE A 92 -8.49 12.80 9.75
CA PHE A 92 -7.39 12.47 10.66
C PHE A 92 -6.14 13.29 10.34
N LEU A 93 -5.62 13.18 9.12
CA LEU A 93 -4.37 13.82 8.72
C LEU A 93 -4.47 15.34 8.70
N GLY A 94 -5.65 15.89 8.41
CA GLY A 94 -5.91 17.33 8.43
C GLY A 94 -6.35 17.88 9.79
N ALA A 95 -6.38 17.07 10.85
CA ALA A 95 -6.87 17.51 12.15
C ALA A 95 -5.95 18.59 12.73
N LYS A 96 -6.57 19.73 13.12
CA LYS A 96 -5.93 20.78 13.92
C LYS A 96 -6.26 20.53 15.38
N HIS A 97 -5.23 20.36 16.20
CA HIS A 97 -5.36 19.99 17.61
C HIS A 97 -5.62 21.17 18.56
N ASN A 98 -5.62 22.41 18.04
CA ASN A 98 -5.89 23.62 18.82
C ASN A 98 -7.37 24.01 18.91
N ASP A 99 -8.25 23.31 18.19
CA ASP A 99 -9.68 23.64 18.21
C ASP A 99 -10.37 22.92 19.36
N LEU A 100 -10.69 23.67 20.42
CA LEU A 100 -11.75 23.37 21.39
C LEU A 100 -13.09 23.29 20.64
N ALA A 101 -13.29 22.25 19.87
CA ALA A 101 -14.52 22.05 19.11
C ALA A 101 -15.65 21.70 20.10
N SER A 102 -16.75 22.47 20.02
CA SER A 102 -18.02 22.10 20.65
C SER A 102 -18.41 20.67 20.26
N ALA A 103 -18.81 19.87 21.26
CA ALA A 103 -19.01 18.42 21.17
C ALA A 103 -20.08 17.98 20.15
N ASP A 104 -20.89 18.90 19.60
CA ASP A 104 -22.09 18.58 18.81
C ASP A 104 -21.92 18.71 17.28
N THR A 105 -20.71 19.00 16.79
CA THR A 105 -20.48 19.18 15.34
C THR A 105 -20.22 17.85 14.62
N PHE A 106 -20.54 17.77 13.32
CA PHE A 106 -20.11 16.66 12.45
C PHE A 106 -18.59 16.42 12.52
N THR A 107 -17.82 17.50 12.65
CA THR A 107 -16.36 17.48 12.85
C THR A 107 -15.97 16.81 14.17
N ALA A 108 -16.69 17.07 15.27
CA ALA A 108 -16.44 16.40 16.56
C ALA A 108 -16.74 14.90 16.49
N ARG A 109 -17.84 14.49 15.84
CA ARG A 109 -18.16 13.07 15.62
C ARG A 109 -17.14 12.38 14.72
N CYS A 110 -16.70 13.02 13.65
CA CYS A 110 -15.66 12.49 12.77
C CYS A 110 -14.33 12.35 13.53
N ARG A 111 -13.95 13.35 14.34
CA ARG A 111 -12.77 13.27 15.23
C ARG A 111 -12.89 12.14 16.24
N GLN A 112 -14.05 11.94 16.86
CA GLN A 112 -14.26 10.83 17.80
C GLN A 112 -14.13 9.47 17.11
N GLN A 113 -14.76 9.28 15.95
CA GLN A 113 -14.62 8.05 15.16
C GLN A 113 -13.17 7.81 14.71
N THR A 114 -12.46 8.87 14.35
CA THR A 114 -11.03 8.87 14.07
C THR A 114 -10.22 8.46 15.31
N LEU A 115 -10.49 9.04 16.48
CA LEU A 115 -9.80 8.67 17.74
C LEU A 115 -10.05 7.22 18.13
N GLU A 116 -11.29 6.73 18.01
CA GLU A 116 -11.67 5.34 18.26
C GLU A 116 -10.96 4.40 17.25
N LEU A 117 -10.92 4.78 15.96
CA LEU A 117 -10.30 3.97 14.91
C LEU A 117 -8.77 3.95 15.00
N PHE A 118 -8.11 5.09 15.21
CA PHE A 118 -6.65 5.19 15.17
C PHE A 118 -6.01 4.95 16.55
N GLY A 119 -6.77 5.14 17.65
CA GLY A 119 -6.29 4.91 19.02
C GLY A 119 -5.22 5.89 19.48
N VAL A 120 -4.91 6.93 18.70
CA VAL A 120 -3.91 7.94 19.02
C VAL A 120 -4.63 9.23 19.39
N ASN A 121 -4.65 9.54 20.69
CA ASN A 121 -5.16 10.83 21.18
C ASN A 121 -4.04 11.86 21.17
N MET A 122 -3.92 12.60 20.06
CA MET A 122 -3.09 13.81 20.03
C MET A 122 -3.89 14.96 20.65
N HIS A 123 -3.74 15.17 21.96
CA HIS A 123 -4.31 16.35 22.62
C HIS A 123 -3.70 17.66 22.10
N GLN A 124 -2.48 17.60 21.56
CA GLN A 124 -1.76 18.69 20.92
C GLN A 124 -1.02 18.14 19.70
N ALA A 125 -0.90 18.96 18.65
CA ALA A 125 -0.04 18.63 17.52
C ALA A 125 1.40 18.61 18.02
N PRO A 126 2.19 17.57 17.76
CA PRO A 126 3.61 17.69 17.99
C PRO A 126 4.15 18.77 17.04
N ASP A 127 4.75 19.83 17.61
CA ASP A 127 5.41 20.88 16.83
C ASP A 127 6.62 20.34 16.04
N THR A 128 7.10 19.17 16.42
CA THR A 128 8.23 18.46 15.84
C THR A 128 7.98 16.96 15.87
N VAL A 129 8.31 16.28 14.77
CA VAL A 129 8.43 14.82 14.71
C VAL A 129 9.78 14.43 14.13
N TYR A 130 10.13 13.15 14.26
CA TYR A 130 11.36 12.61 13.71
C TYR A 130 11.07 11.54 12.67
N TRP A 131 11.86 11.56 11.61
CA TRP A 131 11.93 10.48 10.63
C TRP A 131 13.39 10.02 10.53
N GLY A 132 13.68 8.84 11.09
CA GLY A 132 15.05 8.43 11.37
C GLY A 132 15.73 9.46 12.29
N GLU A 133 16.84 10.03 11.85
CA GLU A 133 17.59 11.07 12.56
C GLU A 133 17.17 12.50 12.17
N VAL A 134 16.23 12.65 11.23
CA VAL A 134 15.80 13.96 10.70
C VAL A 134 14.67 14.52 11.53
N GLN A 135 14.85 15.74 12.03
CA GLN A 135 13.81 16.53 12.67
C GLN A 135 12.94 17.21 11.61
N ILE A 136 11.62 17.01 11.67
CA ILE A 136 10.66 17.60 10.74
C ILE A 136 9.76 18.57 11.51
N MET A 137 9.70 19.81 11.02
CA MET A 137 8.85 20.87 11.56
C MET A 137 7.74 21.25 10.58
N THR A 138 6.58 21.68 11.09
CA THR A 138 5.41 22.02 10.25
C THR A 138 5.70 23.09 9.19
N ASN A 139 6.56 24.03 9.52
CA ASN A 139 6.84 25.24 8.75
C ASN A 139 8.10 25.14 7.87
N ASP A 140 8.86 24.05 7.95
CA ASP A 140 10.07 23.84 7.17
C ASP A 140 9.90 22.67 6.19
N MET A 141 9.03 22.86 5.20
CA MET A 141 8.77 21.86 4.15
C MET A 141 9.72 21.98 2.95
N ASP A 142 10.40 23.12 2.81
CA ASP A 142 11.23 23.42 1.65
C ASP A 142 12.69 22.98 1.83
N SER A 143 13.14 22.67 3.06
CA SER A 143 14.50 22.20 3.28
C SER A 143 14.77 20.86 2.56
N PRO A 144 15.97 20.65 2.01
CA PRO A 144 16.31 19.40 1.33
C PRO A 144 16.09 18.15 2.19
N GLN A 145 16.33 18.26 3.50
CA GLN A 145 16.13 17.20 4.47
C GLN A 145 14.65 16.84 4.61
N THR A 146 13.78 17.84 4.80
CA THR A 146 12.33 17.59 4.88
C THR A 146 11.78 17.05 3.56
N GLN A 147 12.27 17.55 2.41
CA GLN A 147 11.84 17.01 1.11
C GLN A 147 12.23 15.53 0.92
N THR A 148 13.41 15.13 1.39
CA THR A 148 13.83 13.72 1.37
C THR A 148 12.97 12.88 2.30
N ALA A 149 12.75 13.34 3.53
CA ALA A 149 11.85 12.63 4.45
C ALA A 149 10.43 12.53 3.91
N MET A 150 9.93 13.56 3.21
CA MET A 150 8.63 13.52 2.54
C MET A 150 8.56 12.44 1.45
N ARG A 151 9.60 12.33 0.60
CA ARG A 151 9.70 11.25 -0.40
C ARG A 151 9.68 9.86 0.26
N GLU A 152 10.48 9.70 1.31
CA GLU A 152 10.57 8.45 2.06
C GLU A 152 9.24 8.08 2.72
N VAL A 153 8.55 9.03 3.34
CA VAL A 153 7.23 8.80 3.95
C VAL A 153 6.17 8.46 2.92
N VAL A 154 6.14 9.16 1.78
CA VAL A 154 5.19 8.85 0.70
C VAL A 154 5.47 7.45 0.16
N TRP A 155 6.74 7.10 -0.07
CA TRP A 155 7.13 5.74 -0.46
C TRP A 155 6.70 4.70 0.58
N ASP A 156 6.93 4.95 1.87
CA ASP A 156 6.54 4.06 2.96
C ASP A 156 5.04 3.78 2.98
N VAL A 157 4.22 4.80 2.70
CA VAL A 157 2.76 4.67 2.64
C VAL A 157 2.35 3.88 1.40
N PHE A 158 2.96 4.11 0.23
CA PHE A 158 2.74 3.28 -0.96
C PHE A 158 3.04 1.81 -0.68
N GLU A 159 4.22 1.56 -0.11
CA GLU A 159 4.73 0.22 0.16
C GLU A 159 3.82 -0.53 1.15
N HIS A 160 3.49 0.07 2.30
CA HIS A 160 2.58 -0.56 3.26
C HIS A 160 1.16 -0.73 2.71
N SER A 161 0.65 0.23 1.94
CA SER A 161 -0.66 0.10 1.29
C SER A 161 -0.69 -1.14 0.41
N PHE A 162 0.30 -1.28 -0.48
CA PHE A 162 0.38 -2.41 -1.40
C PHE A 162 0.56 -3.74 -0.67
N ARG A 163 1.41 -3.82 0.35
CA ARG A 163 1.62 -5.05 1.15
C ARG A 163 0.33 -5.53 1.80
N PHE A 164 -0.41 -4.63 2.45
CA PHE A 164 -1.67 -4.98 3.12
C PHE A 164 -2.78 -5.28 2.11
N GLU A 165 -2.84 -4.56 1.00
CA GLU A 165 -3.81 -4.81 -0.08
C GLU A 165 -3.56 -6.16 -0.78
N LEU A 166 -2.29 -6.50 -1.06
CA LEU A 166 -1.92 -7.81 -1.61
C LEU A 166 -2.33 -8.94 -0.66
N ARG A 167 -2.00 -8.83 0.63
CA ARG A 167 -2.37 -9.82 1.65
C ARG A 167 -3.89 -9.96 1.77
N ALA A 168 -4.62 -8.84 1.80
CA ALA A 168 -6.07 -8.86 1.90
C ALA A 168 -6.72 -9.47 0.65
N LEU A 169 -6.21 -9.15 -0.54
CA LEU A 169 -6.66 -9.76 -1.79
C LEU A 169 -6.38 -11.27 -1.80
N ASP A 170 -5.18 -11.69 -1.39
CA ASP A 170 -4.77 -13.09 -1.35
C ASP A 170 -5.74 -13.94 -0.51
N ARG A 171 -6.12 -13.45 0.68
CA ARG A 171 -7.13 -14.08 1.55
C ARG A 171 -8.49 -14.28 0.89
N LEU A 172 -8.88 -13.35 0.01
CA LEU A 172 -10.14 -13.45 -0.73
C LEU A 172 -10.01 -14.37 -1.95
N ALA A 173 -8.87 -14.33 -2.64
CA ALA A 173 -8.65 -15.04 -3.88
C ALA A 173 -8.35 -16.56 -3.69
N CYS A 174 -7.85 -16.95 -2.51
CA CYS A 174 -7.52 -18.34 -2.18
C CYS A 174 -7.80 -18.71 -0.71
N PRO A 175 -9.04 -18.54 -0.20
CA PRO A 175 -9.35 -18.75 1.22
C PRO A 175 -9.03 -20.16 1.73
N GLY A 176 -9.16 -21.19 0.88
CA GLY A 176 -8.85 -22.57 1.26
C GLY A 176 -7.37 -22.81 1.60
N GLU A 177 -6.44 -22.09 0.97
CA GLU A 177 -5.01 -22.18 1.28
C GLU A 177 -4.71 -21.56 2.64
N TRP A 178 -5.40 -20.46 3.00
CA TRP A 178 -5.30 -19.84 4.31
C TRP A 178 -5.90 -20.69 5.43
N GLU A 179 -6.96 -21.45 5.15
CA GLU A 179 -7.55 -22.40 6.09
C GLU A 179 -6.67 -23.62 6.32
N ALA A 180 -5.94 -24.07 5.27
CA ALA A 180 -5.05 -25.22 5.34
C ALA A 180 -3.75 -24.89 6.09
N ASP A 181 -3.07 -23.80 5.73
CA ASP A 181 -1.83 -23.38 6.36
C ASP A 181 -1.62 -21.86 6.24
N SER A 182 -2.17 -21.12 7.22
CA SER A 182 -2.02 -19.67 7.25
C SER A 182 -0.58 -19.21 7.39
N GLU A 183 0.29 -19.98 8.08
CA GLU A 183 1.68 -19.57 8.32
C GLU A 183 2.50 -19.67 7.03
N ALA A 184 2.36 -20.78 6.29
CA ALA A 184 2.97 -20.92 4.97
C ALA A 184 2.47 -19.84 4.00
N ARG A 185 1.17 -19.49 4.07
CA ARG A 185 0.61 -18.46 3.20
C ARG A 185 1.11 -17.05 3.53
N GLU A 186 1.23 -16.71 4.82
CA GLU A 186 1.88 -15.46 5.26
C GLU A 186 3.33 -15.38 4.77
N ALA A 187 4.08 -16.49 4.82
CA ALA A 187 5.45 -16.53 4.32
C ALA A 187 5.53 -16.26 2.81
N LEU A 188 4.59 -16.81 2.01
CA LEU A 188 4.51 -16.53 0.57
C LEU A 188 4.24 -15.04 0.29
N VAL A 189 3.33 -14.41 1.05
CA VAL A 189 3.08 -12.97 0.94
C VAL A 189 4.34 -12.17 1.30
N ALA A 190 5.03 -12.53 2.39
CA ALA A 190 6.25 -11.86 2.82
C ALA A 190 7.39 -12.00 1.81
N ASN A 191 7.50 -13.14 1.12
CA ASN A 191 8.54 -13.39 0.11
C ASN A 191 8.49 -12.41 -1.07
N VAL A 192 7.31 -11.89 -1.43
CA VAL A 192 7.17 -10.82 -2.44
C VAL A 192 7.98 -9.57 -2.06
N PHE A 193 8.19 -9.37 -0.76
CA PHE A 193 8.86 -8.21 -0.18
C PHE A 193 10.21 -8.56 0.46
N GLY A 194 10.88 -9.60 -0.02
CA GLY A 194 12.19 -10.02 0.50
C GLY A 194 12.12 -10.76 1.84
N GLY A 195 10.97 -11.36 2.17
CA GLY A 195 10.77 -12.19 3.36
C GLY A 195 10.37 -11.42 4.62
N ASN A 196 10.20 -10.10 4.53
CA ASN A 196 9.69 -9.29 5.63
C ASN A 196 8.46 -8.50 5.21
N PHE A 197 7.32 -8.80 5.85
CA PHE A 197 6.06 -8.12 5.58
C PHE A 197 6.05 -6.67 6.04
N MET A 198 6.81 -6.28 7.07
CA MET A 198 6.83 -4.90 7.57
C MET A 198 8.06 -4.13 7.08
N VAL A 199 7.88 -2.87 6.71
CA VAL A 199 9.03 -1.99 6.41
C VAL A 199 9.60 -1.49 7.72
N GLY A 200 10.66 -2.17 8.19
CA GLY A 200 11.38 -1.78 9.41
C GLY A 200 12.40 -0.66 9.20
N ARG A 201 12.95 -0.55 7.98
CA ARG A 201 13.93 0.46 7.58
C ARG A 201 13.75 0.83 6.11
N MET A 202 14.18 2.03 5.74
CA MET A 202 14.21 2.45 4.34
C MET A 202 15.17 1.55 3.55
N PRO A 203 14.78 1.12 2.33
CA PRO A 203 15.67 0.35 1.48
C PRO A 203 16.85 1.23 1.05
N THR A 204 18.03 0.62 0.96
CA THR A 204 19.27 1.29 0.52
C THR A 204 19.60 0.98 -0.95
N GLN A 205 18.81 0.12 -1.58
CA GLN A 205 18.99 -0.36 -2.95
C GLN A 205 17.66 -0.26 -3.71
N ASN A 206 17.73 -0.18 -5.03
CA ASN A 206 16.55 -0.16 -5.89
C ASN A 206 16.15 -1.61 -6.20
N GLU A 207 15.35 -2.21 -5.31
CA GLU A 207 14.97 -3.62 -5.35
C GLU A 207 13.43 -3.81 -5.28
N GLY A 208 12.96 -5.01 -5.62
CA GLY A 208 11.54 -5.36 -5.54
C GLY A 208 10.81 -5.12 -6.86
N LEU A 209 9.46 -5.16 -6.84
CA LEU A 209 8.65 -5.11 -8.07
C LEU A 209 8.83 -3.84 -8.91
N ALA A 210 9.22 -2.74 -8.25
CA ALA A 210 9.39 -1.43 -8.87
C ALA A 210 10.83 -1.14 -9.33
N ALA A 211 11.75 -2.09 -9.18
CA ALA A 211 13.15 -1.83 -9.52
C ALA A 211 13.34 -1.53 -11.01
N GLU A 212 14.28 -0.65 -11.32
CA GLU A 212 14.53 -0.23 -12.72
C GLU A 212 15.09 -1.38 -13.55
N GLU A 213 16.05 -2.10 -12.96
CA GLU A 213 16.75 -3.19 -13.60
C GLU A 213 16.07 -4.54 -13.32
N TYR A 214 16.04 -5.40 -14.33
CA TYR A 214 15.38 -6.69 -14.20
C TYR A 214 15.99 -7.61 -13.12
N PRO A 215 17.33 -7.74 -13.00
CA PRO A 215 17.94 -8.59 -11.96
C PRO A 215 17.48 -8.24 -10.54
N ASP A 216 17.13 -6.98 -10.30
CA ASP A 216 16.65 -6.50 -9.00
C ASP A 216 15.13 -6.70 -8.82
N ARG A 217 14.38 -6.96 -9.91
CA ARG A 217 12.93 -7.26 -9.91
C ARG A 217 12.60 -8.74 -9.87
N VAL A 218 13.39 -9.59 -10.51
CA VAL A 218 13.03 -11.00 -10.83
C VAL A 218 12.59 -11.79 -9.60
N THR A 219 13.29 -11.64 -8.47
CA THR A 219 12.98 -12.35 -7.23
C THR A 219 11.59 -11.99 -6.71
N ALA A 220 11.26 -10.71 -6.68
CA ALA A 220 9.95 -10.24 -6.22
C ALA A 220 8.83 -10.60 -7.22
N LEU A 221 9.13 -10.55 -8.53
CA LEU A 221 8.17 -10.92 -9.57
C LEU A 221 7.84 -12.42 -9.54
N GLU A 222 8.85 -13.27 -9.36
CA GLU A 222 8.67 -14.72 -9.19
C GLU A 222 7.88 -15.05 -7.92
N ALA A 223 8.22 -14.40 -6.79
CA ALA A 223 7.48 -14.58 -5.55
C ALA A 223 6.00 -14.18 -5.70
N LEU A 224 5.73 -13.06 -6.40
CA LEU A 224 4.36 -12.63 -6.68
C LEU A 224 3.63 -13.62 -7.60
N ARG A 225 4.30 -14.15 -8.63
CA ARG A 225 3.74 -15.19 -9.50
C ARG A 225 3.41 -16.45 -8.70
N GLN A 226 4.31 -16.94 -7.85
CA GLN A 226 4.10 -18.11 -7.00
C GLN A 226 2.89 -17.93 -6.07
N LEU A 227 2.76 -16.75 -5.45
CA LEU A 227 1.60 -16.42 -4.65
C LEU A 227 0.32 -16.50 -5.49
N MET A 228 0.30 -15.83 -6.64
CA MET A 228 -0.87 -15.74 -7.53
C MET A 228 -1.23 -17.06 -8.23
N ALA A 229 -0.31 -18.02 -8.32
CA ALA A 229 -0.59 -19.34 -8.88
C ALA A 229 -1.66 -20.12 -8.10
N GLY A 230 -1.82 -19.83 -6.80
CA GLY A 230 -2.89 -20.40 -5.97
C GLY A 230 -4.24 -19.69 -6.09
N TRP A 231 -4.33 -18.60 -6.85
CA TRP A 231 -5.57 -17.84 -6.97
C TRP A 231 -6.54 -18.52 -7.94
N LYS A 232 -7.84 -18.36 -7.65
CA LYS A 232 -8.91 -18.80 -8.55
C LYS A 232 -8.72 -18.21 -9.96
N ASN A 233 -8.82 -19.08 -10.98
CA ASN A 233 -8.67 -18.73 -12.39
C ASN A 233 -7.29 -18.17 -12.79
N ALA A 234 -6.22 -18.52 -12.07
CA ALA A 234 -4.87 -18.20 -12.49
C ALA A 234 -4.59 -18.76 -13.91
N PRO A 235 -4.10 -17.92 -14.85
CA PRO A 235 -3.81 -18.36 -16.21
C PRO A 235 -2.60 -19.30 -16.25
N ALA A 236 -2.53 -20.13 -17.29
CA ALA A 236 -1.42 -21.09 -17.51
C ALA A 236 -0.04 -20.40 -17.48
N THR A 237 0.06 -19.17 -18.00
CA THR A 237 1.30 -18.38 -17.95
C THR A 237 1.79 -18.13 -16.52
N ILE A 238 0.88 -18.04 -15.54
CA ILE A 238 1.21 -17.85 -14.13
C ILE A 238 1.43 -19.19 -13.42
N THR A 239 0.70 -20.25 -13.78
CA THR A 239 0.79 -21.54 -13.07
C THR A 239 1.90 -22.47 -13.59
N GLU A 240 2.23 -22.42 -14.88
CA GLU A 240 3.11 -23.41 -15.52
C GLU A 240 4.53 -22.91 -15.75
N TYR A 241 4.75 -21.59 -15.74
CA TYR A 241 6.07 -21.00 -15.99
C TYR A 241 6.74 -20.55 -14.70
N VAL A 242 8.06 -20.72 -14.61
CA VAL A 242 8.89 -20.35 -13.44
C VAL A 242 9.97 -19.39 -13.91
N LEU A 243 10.10 -18.25 -13.25
CA LEU A 243 11.23 -17.34 -13.46
C LEU A 243 12.40 -17.79 -12.58
N HIS A 244 13.57 -17.93 -13.19
CA HIS A 244 14.80 -18.20 -12.45
C HIS A 244 15.64 -16.92 -12.34
N PRO A 245 16.06 -16.51 -11.13
CA PRO A 245 16.93 -15.34 -10.95
C PRO A 245 18.26 -15.44 -11.70
N ASP A 246 18.74 -16.68 -11.88
CA ASP A 246 19.99 -16.99 -12.58
C ASP A 246 19.83 -17.06 -14.11
N ASP A 247 18.60 -16.97 -14.63
CA ASP A 247 18.35 -16.96 -16.07
C ASP A 247 18.65 -15.55 -16.60
N PRO A 248 19.63 -15.39 -17.53
CA PRO A 248 20.00 -14.08 -18.03
C PRO A 248 18.82 -13.39 -18.70
N ALA A 249 18.30 -12.36 -18.02
CA ALA A 249 17.31 -11.40 -18.51
C ALA A 249 17.51 -10.99 -19.98
N ALA A 250 18.79 -10.75 -20.29
CA ALA A 250 19.27 -10.27 -21.57
C ALA A 250 19.06 -11.28 -22.71
N ASP A 251 19.03 -12.57 -22.40
CA ASP A 251 18.90 -13.63 -23.41
C ASP A 251 17.42 -13.91 -23.75
N HIS A 252 16.48 -13.57 -22.86
CA HIS A 252 15.05 -13.82 -23.01
C HIS A 252 14.10 -12.64 -22.67
N PRO A 253 14.38 -11.40 -23.13
CA PRO A 253 13.66 -10.19 -22.71
C PRO A 253 12.15 -10.25 -22.96
N GLN A 254 11.70 -10.93 -24.02
CA GLN A 254 10.28 -11.07 -24.35
C GLN A 254 9.52 -11.95 -23.37
N THR A 255 10.16 -13.01 -22.86
CA THR A 255 9.57 -13.90 -21.86
C THR A 255 9.32 -13.15 -20.56
N TYR A 256 10.29 -12.32 -20.16
CA TYR A 256 10.23 -11.53 -18.94
C TYR A 256 9.19 -10.41 -18.99
N LEU A 257 9.17 -9.65 -20.09
CA LEU A 257 8.14 -8.64 -20.32
C LEU A 257 6.74 -9.26 -20.39
N GLY A 258 6.61 -10.42 -21.04
CA GLY A 258 5.36 -11.17 -21.11
C GLY A 258 4.90 -11.66 -19.74
N MET A 259 5.82 -12.09 -18.86
CA MET A 259 5.48 -12.49 -17.49
C MET A 259 5.05 -11.30 -16.63
N GLU A 260 5.80 -10.18 -16.66
CA GLU A 260 5.43 -8.97 -15.92
C GLU A 260 4.05 -8.45 -16.35
N GLU A 261 3.78 -8.47 -17.66
CA GLU A 261 2.47 -8.13 -18.22
C GLU A 261 1.38 -9.10 -17.75
N ALA A 262 1.63 -10.41 -17.76
CA ALA A 262 0.66 -11.40 -17.31
C ALA A 262 0.33 -11.26 -15.82
N VAL A 263 1.35 -11.13 -14.97
CA VAL A 263 1.20 -10.95 -13.52
C VAL A 263 0.46 -9.65 -13.21
N SER A 264 0.89 -8.53 -13.76
CA SER A 264 0.25 -7.23 -13.51
C SER A 264 -1.22 -7.21 -13.98
N LYS A 265 -1.53 -7.75 -15.16
CA LYS A 265 -2.92 -7.87 -15.65
C LYS A 265 -3.78 -8.75 -14.75
N PHE A 266 -3.28 -9.93 -14.39
CA PHE A 266 -4.05 -10.85 -13.55
C PHE A 266 -4.28 -10.27 -12.15
N TYR A 267 -3.27 -9.61 -11.57
CA TYR A 267 -3.41 -8.92 -10.29
C TYR A 267 -4.48 -7.84 -10.36
N CYS A 268 -4.35 -6.89 -11.29
CA CYS A 268 -5.25 -5.73 -11.39
C CYS A 268 -6.70 -6.16 -11.64
N GLN A 269 -6.89 -7.17 -12.50
CA GLN A 269 -8.22 -7.71 -12.75
C GLN A 269 -8.79 -8.42 -11.52
N THR A 270 -8.00 -9.25 -10.83
CA THR A 270 -8.46 -9.96 -9.63
C THR A 270 -8.80 -8.98 -8.51
N PHE A 271 -7.98 -7.94 -8.33
CA PHE A 271 -8.23 -6.86 -7.39
C PHE A 271 -9.57 -6.17 -7.68
N TYR A 272 -9.82 -5.80 -8.94
CA TYR A 272 -11.08 -5.18 -9.34
C TYR A 272 -12.27 -6.12 -9.12
N ASN A 273 -12.14 -7.41 -9.44
CA ASN A 273 -13.23 -8.38 -9.26
C ASN A 273 -13.71 -8.43 -7.79
N TRP A 274 -12.80 -8.28 -6.82
CA TRP A 274 -13.12 -8.29 -5.40
C TRP A 274 -13.49 -6.92 -4.83
N TYR A 275 -12.78 -5.85 -5.20
CA TYR A 275 -12.94 -4.53 -4.57
C TYR A 275 -13.71 -3.51 -5.41
N ALA A 276 -14.00 -3.81 -6.68
CA ALA A 276 -14.65 -2.93 -7.65
C ALA A 276 -13.99 -1.54 -7.76
N ARG A 277 -12.68 -1.47 -7.49
CA ARG A 277 -11.84 -0.28 -7.54
C ARG A 277 -10.54 -0.67 -8.22
#